data_AF-A0A178UG50-F1
#
_entry.id   AF-A0A178UG50-F1
#
_cell.length_a   1.000
_cell.length_b   1.000
_cell.length_c   1.000
_cell.angle_alpha   90.00
_cell.angle_beta   90.00
_cell.angle_gamma   90.00
#
_symmetry.space_group_name_H-M   'P 1'
#
loop_
_entity.id
_entity.type
_entity.pdbx_description
1 polymer ?
#
loop_
_entity_poly.entity_id
_entity_poly.type
_entity_poly.pdbx_seq_one_letter_code
_entity_poly.pdbx_strand_id
1 'polypeptide(L)'
;MHQILDLTNFASILQVAEHYESVVATDVSESQLKLATPHPKINYRHTPTSMTDDELVELIGGENSVDLITVAQGVHWFDLPRFYSVATRLLRKPGGIIAVWGYNDVIVSPEFDAVQYRLHATTLSFWKYPYIQHIFDSYEALPFPFENVGMGSEGSH
;
A
#
# COMPACT_ATOMS: atom_id res chain seq x y z
N MET A 1 -13.20 10.88 14.36
CA MET A 1 -12.92 9.49 13.97
C MET A 1 -11.69 9.58 13.10
N HIS A 2 -10.54 9.18 13.64
CA HIS A 2 -9.26 9.19 12.94
C HIS A 2 -8.92 7.74 12.54
N GLN A 3 -9.40 7.31 11.37
CA GLN A 3 -9.28 5.93 10.89
C GLN A 3 -8.34 5.82 9.69
N ILE A 4 -7.44 4.83 9.73
CA ILE A 4 -6.53 4.48 8.64
C ILE A 4 -6.82 3.12 8.04
N LEU A 5 -6.56 2.96 6.74
CA LEU A 5 -6.42 1.68 6.07
C LEU A 5 -4.96 1.46 5.63
N ASP A 6 -4.31 0.38 6.06
CA ASP A 6 -2.97 -0.05 5.59
C ASP A 6 -3.09 -1.42 4.91
N LEU A 7 -2.53 -1.55 3.70
CA LEU A 7 -2.83 -2.64 2.78
C LEU A 7 -1.69 -3.62 2.50
N THR A 8 -0.44 -3.38 2.92
CA THR A 8 0.67 -4.21 2.40
C THR A 8 1.92 -4.40 3.27
N ASN A 9 2.14 -3.64 4.36
CA ASN A 9 3.31 -3.89 5.21
C ASN A 9 3.06 -3.65 6.71
N PHE A 10 2.96 -4.73 7.47
CA PHE A 10 2.77 -4.66 8.93
C PHE A 10 3.99 -4.13 9.70
N ALA A 11 5.13 -3.87 9.05
CA ALA A 11 6.25 -3.19 9.71
C ALA A 11 6.01 -1.68 9.86
N SER A 12 5.35 -1.02 8.90
CA SER A 12 5.03 0.42 8.99
C SER A 12 3.83 0.70 9.88
N ILE A 13 2.92 -0.27 10.01
CA ILE A 13 1.63 -0.05 10.64
C ILE A 13 1.70 0.29 12.14
N LEU A 14 2.75 -0.18 12.82
CA LEU A 14 2.96 0.11 14.24
C LEU A 14 3.26 1.60 14.46
N GLN A 15 4.10 2.20 13.61
CA GLN A 15 4.42 3.63 13.69
C GLN A 15 3.19 4.47 13.34
N VAL A 16 2.41 4.05 12.33
CA VAL A 16 1.16 4.72 11.96
C VAL A 16 0.16 4.72 13.13
N ALA A 17 0.06 3.63 13.89
CA ALA A 17 -0.81 3.52 15.05
C ALA A 17 -0.42 4.46 16.22
N GLU A 18 0.78 5.03 16.24
CA GLU A 18 1.15 6.05 17.22
C GLU A 18 0.42 7.38 16.97
N HIS A 19 0.14 7.69 15.71
CA HIS A 19 -0.44 8.97 15.28
C HIS A 19 -1.97 8.96 15.15
N TYR A 20 -2.60 7.79 15.14
CA TYR A 20 -4.03 7.65 14.92
C TYR A 20 -4.73 6.94 16.08
N GLU A 21 -6.05 7.15 16.17
CA GLU A 21 -6.90 6.56 17.20
C GLU A 21 -7.24 5.09 16.87
N SER A 22 -7.41 4.78 15.58
CA SER A 22 -7.75 3.45 15.09
C SER A 22 -7.14 3.20 13.72
N VAL A 23 -6.63 1.99 13.51
CA VAL A 23 -6.08 1.52 12.25
C VAL A 23 -6.79 0.24 11.86
N VAL A 24 -7.19 0.13 10.59
CA VAL A 24 -7.64 -1.10 9.96
C VAL A 24 -6.52 -1.57 9.04
N ALA A 25 -5.99 -2.75 9.35
CA ALA A 25 -4.92 -3.38 8.60
C ALA A 25 -5.51 -4.51 7.77
N THR A 26 -5.28 -4.54 6.47
CA THR A 26 -5.82 -5.63 5.65
C THR A 26 -4.78 -6.28 4.77
N ASP A 27 -4.95 -7.58 4.55
CA ASP A 27 -4.15 -8.36 3.62
C ASP A 27 -5.04 -9.45 3.00
N VAL A 28 -4.72 -9.85 1.78
CA VAL A 28 -5.34 -10.99 1.09
C VAL A 28 -4.89 -12.33 1.69
N SER A 29 -3.76 -12.35 2.40
CA SER A 29 -3.11 -13.51 3.00
C SER A 29 -3.40 -13.61 4.49
N GLU A 30 -4.21 -14.60 4.88
CA GLU A 30 -4.42 -14.93 6.30
C GLU A 30 -3.10 -15.25 7.02
N SER A 31 -2.15 -15.85 6.32
CA SER A 31 -0.86 -16.23 6.90
C SER A 31 -0.07 -14.98 7.30
N GLN A 32 -0.12 -13.91 6.50
CA GLN A 32 0.49 -12.63 6.87
C GLN A 32 -0.19 -12.04 8.11
N LEU A 33 -1.53 -12.05 8.15
CA LEU A 33 -2.29 -11.54 9.30
C LEU A 33 -2.00 -12.31 10.60
N LYS A 34 -1.80 -13.63 10.53
CA LYS A 34 -1.42 -14.46 11.69
C LYS A 34 -0.03 -14.14 12.24
N LEU A 35 0.87 -13.61 11.41
CA LEU A 35 2.20 -13.17 11.79
C LEU A 35 2.24 -11.71 12.24
N ALA A 36 1.14 -10.97 12.11
CA ALA A 36 1.08 -9.57 12.47
C ALA A 36 1.22 -9.38 13.98
N THR A 37 1.91 -8.31 14.38
CA THR A 37 2.13 -7.99 15.80
C THR A 37 0.83 -7.43 16.40
N PRO A 38 0.29 -8.04 17.48
CA PRO A 38 -0.92 -7.51 18.12
C PRO A 38 -0.71 -6.08 18.63
N HIS A 39 -1.69 -5.20 18.38
CA HIS A 39 -1.64 -3.81 18.85
C HIS A 39 -3.05 -3.31 19.20
N PRO A 40 -3.27 -2.62 20.33
CA PRO A 40 -4.61 -2.27 20.82
C PRO A 40 -5.40 -1.32 19.90
N LYS A 41 -4.70 -0.59 19.03
CA LYS A 41 -5.32 0.33 18.08
C LYS A 41 -5.45 -0.25 16.66
N ILE A 42 -4.97 -1.47 16.42
CA ILE A 42 -4.92 -2.05 15.07
C ILE A 42 -5.87 -3.22 14.97
N ASN A 43 -6.81 -3.10 14.03
CA ASN A 43 -7.78 -4.12 13.69
C ASN A 43 -7.34 -4.79 12.39
N TYR A 44 -6.75 -5.98 12.50
CA TYR A 44 -6.37 -6.81 11.37
C TYR A 44 -7.60 -7.49 10.76
N ARG A 45 -7.84 -7.31 9.45
CA ARG A 45 -8.98 -7.87 8.72
C ARG A 45 -8.52 -8.57 7.45
N HIS A 46 -9.02 -9.77 7.22
CA HIS A 46 -8.75 -10.52 5.99
C HIS A 46 -9.65 -10.02 4.86
N THR A 47 -9.04 -9.67 3.73
CA THR A 47 -9.74 -9.15 2.55
C THR A 47 -9.39 -10.00 1.33
N PRO A 48 -9.97 -11.20 1.18
CA PRO A 48 -9.68 -12.08 0.06
C PRO A 48 -10.10 -11.44 -1.27
N THR A 49 -9.44 -11.81 -2.37
CA THR A 49 -9.72 -11.25 -3.70
C THR A 49 -11.14 -11.51 -4.20
N SER A 50 -11.82 -12.51 -3.64
CA SER A 50 -13.22 -12.87 -3.92
C SER A 50 -14.25 -11.96 -3.23
N MET A 51 -13.83 -11.17 -2.23
CA MET A 51 -14.71 -10.21 -1.55
C MET A 51 -15.22 -9.16 -2.54
N THR A 52 -16.48 -8.77 -2.43
CA THR A 52 -17.05 -7.69 -3.24
C THR A 52 -16.62 -6.32 -2.75
N ASP A 53 -16.78 -5.29 -3.59
CA ASP A 53 -16.42 -3.92 -3.21
C ASP A 53 -17.31 -3.38 -2.09
N ASP A 54 -18.59 -3.76 -2.06
CA ASP A 54 -19.53 -3.34 -1.01
C ASP A 54 -19.20 -4.00 0.34
N GLU A 55 -18.93 -5.31 0.34
CA GLU A 55 -18.46 -6.03 1.54
C GLU A 55 -17.16 -5.43 2.05
N LEU A 56 -16.21 -5.10 1.16
CA LEU A 56 -14.96 -4.47 1.56
C LEU A 56 -15.21 -3.10 2.19
N VAL A 57 -16.03 -2.24 1.57
CA VAL A 57 -16.33 -0.91 2.09
C VAL A 57 -17.00 -0.99 3.46
N GLU A 58 -18.02 -1.85 3.62
CA GLU A 58 -18.69 -2.09 4.89
C GLU A 58 -17.72 -2.65 5.94
N LEU A 59 -16.90 -3.62 5.54
CA LEU A 59 -15.91 -4.26 6.41
C LEU A 59 -14.93 -3.23 6.96
N ILE A 60 -14.48 -2.23 6.19
CA ILE A 60 -13.54 -1.21 6.68
C ILE A 60 -14.24 -0.22 7.63
N GLY A 61 -15.38 0.34 7.24
CA GLY A 61 -16.06 1.37 8.04
C GLY A 61 -17.16 2.15 7.30
N GLY A 62 -17.47 1.78 6.06
CA GLY A 62 -18.46 2.45 5.21
C GLY A 62 -17.89 3.61 4.39
N GLU A 63 -18.76 4.24 3.61
CA GLU A 63 -18.43 5.39 2.77
C GLU A 63 -17.93 6.59 3.59
N ASN A 64 -16.90 7.27 3.10
CA ASN A 64 -16.33 8.49 3.66
C ASN A 64 -15.87 8.37 5.13
N SER A 65 -15.43 7.18 5.55
CA SER A 65 -15.06 6.85 6.93
C SER A 65 -13.56 6.93 7.23
N VAL A 66 -12.70 6.97 6.21
CA VAL A 66 -11.24 6.84 6.34
C VAL A 66 -10.54 8.17 6.10
N ASP A 67 -9.67 8.60 7.02
CA ASP A 67 -8.88 9.82 6.88
C ASP A 67 -7.66 9.62 5.98
N LEU A 68 -7.00 8.47 6.10
CA LEU A 68 -5.78 8.17 5.36
C LEU A 68 -5.76 6.69 4.92
N ILE A 69 -5.54 6.46 3.63
CA ILE A 69 -5.22 5.15 3.08
C ILE A 69 -3.73 5.10 2.78
N THR A 70 -3.08 4.02 3.20
CA THR A 70 -1.66 3.79 3.00
C THR A 70 -1.42 2.48 2.25
N VAL A 71 -0.49 2.53 1.30
CA VAL A 71 0.03 1.34 0.63
C VAL A 71 1.54 1.39 0.72
N ALA A 72 2.06 0.72 1.73
CA ALA A 72 3.49 0.61 2.01
C ALA A 72 4.04 -0.60 1.26
N GLN A 73 4.59 -0.38 0.07
CA GLN A 73 5.17 -1.41 -0.80
C GLN A 73 4.19 -2.54 -1.17
N GLY A 74 3.75 -2.57 -2.43
CA GLY A 74 2.92 -3.69 -2.91
C GLY A 74 1.79 -3.28 -3.83
N VAL A 75 1.64 -1.99 -4.14
CA VAL A 75 0.61 -1.48 -5.05
C VAL A 75 0.62 -2.18 -6.42
N HIS A 76 1.77 -2.69 -6.86
CA HIS A 76 1.90 -3.49 -8.08
C HIS A 76 1.10 -4.81 -8.05
N TRP A 77 0.77 -5.33 -6.86
CA TRP A 77 -0.10 -6.50 -6.70
C TRP A 77 -1.59 -6.19 -6.91
N PHE A 78 -1.98 -4.92 -6.94
CA PHE A 78 -3.40 -4.54 -6.96
C PHE A 78 -3.99 -4.51 -8.37
N ASP A 79 -5.32 -4.60 -8.42
CA ASP A 79 -6.13 -4.08 -9.51
C ASP A 79 -6.35 -2.58 -9.25
N LEU A 80 -5.60 -1.71 -9.92
CA LEU A 80 -5.58 -0.28 -9.64
C LEU A 80 -6.95 0.40 -9.87
N PRO A 81 -7.66 0.18 -11.00
CA PRO A 81 -9.01 0.72 -11.19
C PRO A 81 -9.97 0.35 -10.04
N ARG A 82 -9.99 -0.92 -9.65
CA ARG A 82 -10.83 -1.39 -8.55
C ARG A 82 -10.41 -0.78 -7.21
N PHE A 83 -9.11 -0.77 -6.93
CA PHE A 83 -8.55 -0.18 -5.71
C PHE A 83 -8.90 1.30 -5.60
N TYR A 84 -8.73 2.09 -6.65
CA TYR A 84 -9.04 3.52 -6.63
C TYR A 84 -10.54 3.80 -6.50
N SER A 85 -11.39 2.96 -7.07
CA SER A 85 -12.84 3.02 -6.86
C SER A 85 -13.19 2.86 -5.37
N VAL A 86 -12.67 1.81 -4.73
CA VAL A 86 -12.90 1.55 -3.30
C VAL A 86 -12.25 2.64 -2.42
N ALA A 87 -11.04 3.07 -2.74
CA ALA A 87 -10.36 4.14 -2.01
C ALA A 87 -11.19 5.45 -2.05
N THR A 88 -11.73 5.80 -3.21
CA THR A 88 -12.58 7.00 -3.37
C THR A 88 -13.88 6.91 -2.57
N ARG A 89 -14.43 5.71 -2.40
CA ARG A 89 -15.60 5.44 -1.56
C ARG A 89 -15.27 5.59 -0.08
N LEU A 90 -14.17 4.99 0.37
CA LEU A 90 -13.74 4.99 1.76
C LEU A 90 -13.24 6.35 2.26
N LEU A 91 -12.48 7.07 1.44
CA LEU A 91 -11.85 8.32 1.86
C LEU A 91 -12.90 9.36 2.24
N ARG A 92 -12.71 9.95 3.43
CA ARG A 92 -13.56 11.01 3.92
C ARG A 92 -13.56 12.20 2.95
N LYS A 93 -14.70 12.88 2.90
CA LYS A 93 -14.89 14.07 2.06
C LYS A 93 -15.31 15.25 2.93
N PRO A 94 -14.65 16.41 2.81
CA PRO A 94 -13.39 16.66 2.08
C PRO A 94 -12.14 16.17 2.85
N GLY A 95 -11.02 16.04 2.12
CA GLY A 95 -9.68 15.98 2.73
C GLY A 95 -9.22 14.62 3.25
N GLY A 96 -9.78 13.51 2.76
CA GLY A 96 -9.14 12.20 2.89
C GLY A 96 -7.88 12.11 2.01
N ILE A 97 -6.86 11.42 2.50
CA ILE A 97 -5.56 11.30 1.82
C ILE A 97 -5.29 9.84 1.44
N ILE A 98 -4.69 9.61 0.28
CA ILE A 98 -4.08 8.34 -0.07
C ILE A 98 -2.58 8.54 -0.28
N ALA A 99 -1.77 7.71 0.36
CA ALA A 99 -0.32 7.71 0.26
C ALA A 99 0.18 6.32 -0.18
N VAL A 100 0.95 6.29 -1.26
CA VAL A 100 1.59 5.09 -1.78
C VAL A 100 3.09 5.31 -1.75
N TRP A 101 3.83 4.39 -1.13
CA TRP A 101 5.29 4.45 -1.10
C TRP A 101 5.89 3.06 -1.21
N GLY A 102 7.19 3.01 -1.42
CA GLY A 102 7.93 1.79 -1.62
C GLY A 102 9.41 2.08 -1.54
N TYR A 103 10.20 1.01 -1.57
CA TYR A 103 11.63 1.09 -1.69
C TYR A 103 12.05 0.27 -2.90
N ASN A 104 13.14 0.72 -3.52
CA ASN A 104 13.73 0.09 -4.69
C ASN A 104 14.97 -0.73 -4.27
N ASP A 105 15.73 -1.17 -5.27
CA ASP A 105 16.99 -1.86 -5.11
C ASP A 105 17.95 -1.12 -4.17
N VAL A 106 18.56 -1.89 -3.26
CA VAL A 106 19.61 -1.37 -2.38
C VAL A 106 20.86 -1.11 -3.21
N ILE A 107 21.49 0.06 -3.00
CA ILE A 107 22.79 0.40 -3.59
C ILE A 107 23.82 0.33 -2.48
N VAL A 108 24.83 -0.52 -2.64
CA VAL A 108 25.84 -0.79 -1.59
C VAL A 108 27.25 -0.58 -2.11
N SER A 109 27.61 -1.27 -3.18
CA SER A 109 28.97 -1.24 -3.76
C SER A 109 28.94 -1.86 -5.15
N PRO A 110 29.84 -1.47 -6.08
CA PRO A 110 29.83 -2.00 -7.45
C PRO A 110 29.81 -3.53 -7.53
N GLU A 111 30.49 -4.22 -6.61
CA GLU A 111 30.56 -5.68 -6.55
C GLU A 111 29.22 -6.31 -6.13
N PHE A 112 28.58 -5.74 -5.11
CA PHE A 112 27.28 -6.21 -4.62
C PHE A 112 26.17 -5.90 -5.62
N ASP A 113 26.13 -4.66 -6.11
CA ASP A 113 25.08 -4.16 -7.00
C ASP A 113 25.06 -4.97 -8.31
N ALA A 114 26.23 -5.37 -8.83
CA ALA A 114 26.32 -6.24 -9.99
C ALA A 114 25.76 -7.65 -9.75
N VAL A 115 25.91 -8.20 -8.55
CA VAL A 115 25.33 -9.51 -8.19
C VAL A 115 23.81 -9.39 -8.06
N GLN A 116 23.33 -8.37 -7.35
CA GLN A 116 21.90 -8.10 -7.18
C GLN A 116 21.21 -7.91 -8.53
N TYR A 117 21.79 -7.09 -9.42
CA TYR A 117 21.25 -6.86 -10.75
C TYR A 117 21.09 -8.17 -11.55
N ARG A 118 22.11 -9.05 -11.54
CA ARG A 118 22.02 -10.36 -12.21
C ARG A 118 20.93 -11.24 -11.61
N LEU A 119 20.79 -11.25 -10.28
CA LEU A 119 19.74 -12.00 -9.59
C LEU A 119 18.35 -11.47 -9.98
N HIS A 120 18.15 -10.16 -10.00
CA HIS A 120 16.87 -9.55 -10.38
C HIS A 120 16.54 -9.84 -11.84
N ALA A 121 17.49 -9.66 -12.76
CA ALA A 121 17.31 -9.95 -14.18
C ALA A 121 16.91 -11.43 -14.43
N THR A 122 17.49 -12.37 -13.68
CA THR A 122 17.19 -13.81 -13.81
C THR A 122 15.92 -14.25 -13.09
N THR A 123 15.43 -13.48 -12.13
CA THR A 123 14.22 -13.81 -11.37
C THR A 123 12.99 -13.06 -11.84
N LEU A 124 13.12 -12.01 -12.68
CA LEU A 124 12.04 -11.10 -13.08
C LEU A 124 10.75 -11.79 -13.52
N SER A 125 10.82 -12.96 -14.16
CA SER A 125 9.64 -13.73 -14.58
C SER A 125 8.78 -14.27 -13.44
N PHE A 126 9.32 -14.35 -12.22
CA PHE A 126 8.59 -14.77 -11.02
C PHE A 126 7.93 -13.60 -10.28
N TRP A 127 8.19 -12.36 -10.71
CA TRP A 127 7.58 -11.16 -10.17
C TRP A 127 6.33 -10.83 -10.97
N LYS A 128 5.45 -9.97 -10.44
CA LYS A 128 4.22 -9.57 -11.13
C LYS A 128 4.50 -8.58 -12.26
N TYR A 129 5.12 -9.06 -13.33
CA TYR A 129 5.38 -8.28 -14.54
C TYR A 129 4.09 -8.05 -15.35
N PRO A 130 3.89 -6.87 -15.98
CA PRO A 130 4.77 -5.69 -15.99
C PRO A 130 4.61 -4.78 -14.76
N TYR A 131 3.62 -5.03 -13.90
CA TYR A 131 3.24 -4.13 -12.81
C TYR A 131 4.36 -3.84 -11.80
N ILE A 132 5.28 -4.78 -11.58
CA ILE A 132 6.45 -4.57 -10.72
C ILE A 132 7.33 -3.42 -11.19
N GLN A 133 7.30 -3.09 -12.50
CA GLN A 133 8.07 -1.98 -13.07
C GLN A 133 7.69 -0.65 -12.41
N HIS A 134 6.45 -0.48 -11.92
CA HIS A 134 6.06 0.71 -11.17
C HIS A 134 6.92 0.92 -9.91
N ILE A 135 7.37 -0.13 -9.23
CA ILE A 135 8.31 0.02 -8.09
C ILE A 135 9.68 0.43 -8.59
N PHE A 136 10.18 -0.21 -9.64
CA PHE A 136 11.51 0.07 -10.18
C PHE A 136 11.63 1.48 -10.76
N ASP A 137 10.54 2.00 -11.32
CA ASP A 137 10.43 3.38 -11.81
C ASP A 137 10.00 4.36 -10.71
N SER A 138 10.13 3.98 -9.44
CA SER A 138 9.84 4.83 -8.27
C SER A 138 8.44 5.46 -8.28
N TYR A 139 7.47 4.73 -8.84
CA TYR A 139 6.09 5.14 -9.07
C TYR A 139 5.87 6.38 -9.94
N GLU A 140 6.90 6.86 -10.66
CA GLU A 140 6.82 8.06 -11.48
C GLU A 140 5.68 7.98 -12.53
N ALA A 141 5.53 6.81 -13.14
CA ALA A 141 4.49 6.54 -14.14
C ALA A 141 3.28 5.78 -13.58
N LEU A 142 3.11 5.68 -12.26
CA LEU A 142 1.96 5.00 -11.66
C LEU A 142 0.69 5.82 -11.98
N PRO A 143 -0.36 5.22 -12.61
CA PRO A 143 -1.61 5.94 -12.82
C PRO A 143 -2.22 6.30 -11.47
N PHE A 144 -2.26 7.58 -11.12
CA PHE A 144 -2.68 8.02 -9.78
C PHE A 144 -3.76 9.12 -9.91
N PRO A 145 -5.06 8.77 -9.86
CA PRO A 145 -6.16 9.68 -10.18
C PRO A 145 -6.57 10.56 -9.00
N PHE A 146 -5.62 10.95 -8.15
CA PHE A 146 -5.86 11.78 -6.97
C PHE A 146 -5.07 13.08 -7.08
N GLU A 147 -5.63 14.16 -6.53
CA GLU A 147 -4.97 15.45 -6.51
C GLU A 147 -3.70 15.40 -5.64
N ASN A 148 -2.61 15.98 -6.15
CA ASN A 148 -1.36 16.09 -5.40
C ASN A 148 -1.57 17.03 -4.20
N VAL A 149 -1.04 16.64 -3.03
CA VAL A 149 -1.13 17.42 -1.79
C VAL A 149 -0.28 18.71 -1.79
N GLY A 150 0.48 18.98 -2.87
CA GLY A 150 1.24 20.21 -3.08
C GLY A 150 2.51 20.33 -2.24
N MET A 151 2.84 19.34 -1.42
CA MET A 151 4.08 19.24 -0.65
C MET A 151 4.85 17.98 -1.04
N GLY A 152 6.03 18.17 -1.65
CA GLY A 152 6.91 17.12 -2.15
C GLY A 152 7.34 17.38 -3.60
N SER A 153 8.62 17.19 -3.89
CA SER A 153 9.14 17.17 -5.26
C SER A 153 8.84 15.81 -5.90
N GLU A 154 8.34 15.78 -7.13
CA GLU A 154 8.41 14.59 -7.98
C GLU A 154 9.89 14.20 -8.16
N GLY A 155 10.18 12.91 -8.10
CA GLY A 155 11.52 12.33 -7.96
C GLY A 155 12.59 12.96 -8.85
N SER A 156 13.31 13.92 -8.28
CA SER A 156 14.57 14.42 -8.84
C SER A 156 15.70 13.82 -7.99
N HIS A 157 16.18 12.66 -8.41
CA HIS A 157 17.44 12.09 -7.96
C HIS A 157 18.57 12.49 -8.91
#